data_AF-A0A150Q6S6-F1
#
_entry.id   AF-A0A150Q6S6-F1
#
_cell.length_a   1.000
_cell.length_b   1.000
_cell.length_c   1.000
_cell.angle_alpha   90.00
_cell.angle_beta   90.00
_cell.angle_gamma   90.00
#
_symmetry.space_group_name_H-M   'P 1'
#
loop_
_entity.id
_entity.type
_entity.pdbx_description
1 polymer ?
#
loop_
_entity_poly.entity_id
_entity_poly.type
_entity_poly.pdbx_seq_one_letter_code
_entity_poly.pdbx_strand_id
1 'polypeptide(L)'
;MGVNRELLKKLLRAQEELYRQYREAMGAPADDADDQKKFKEWCSAKELVGGQGKRGGGNHRDGSAIDVEYTTSPWVPIYDSSGPTGEIHNNRNVEWSRINVWEPCLEVYQRATLFCFGHSIQPRKSSDASRSYDTFKKVHDGLVSYLAYRYPHGAQEDLTEASLGDFINRVKSEKDTTLSGCKILLRDGSGKLAERSPYDEQGGVDERLLGEAYAQIEADRKVMRYGMVKNSLKIDADRIDESATNFREPCRGFLMLKKEVVLALIKVGLRWGGQDFGDMMHFDMGFEVLNEFYDVAVAHKASQLLNMLGTKDDVGLQKLRDAATAIKSAAEAAGPAANQASLAGDTTKEDACRAAVRSADAALSKVSAAGGAVKRAASSEKMPENKRQKALDAADAALAAAKQAEAEARQATAM
;
A
#
# COMPACT_ATOMS: atom_id res chain seq x y z
N MET A 1 15.60 10.64 10.73
CA MET A 1 14.17 10.26 10.68
C MET A 1 14.11 8.80 10.30
N GLY A 2 13.46 7.98 11.12
CA GLY A 2 13.39 6.53 10.99
C GLY A 2 12.08 6.03 11.62
N VAL A 3 11.93 4.72 11.73
CA VAL A 3 10.77 4.08 12.38
C VAL A 3 10.56 4.64 13.79
N ASN A 4 9.30 4.86 14.19
CA ASN A 4 8.99 5.27 15.55
C ASN A 4 9.21 4.11 16.54
N ARG A 5 9.23 4.41 17.85
CA ARG A 5 9.60 3.45 18.90
C ARG A 5 8.73 2.19 18.89
N GLU A 6 7.45 2.33 18.60
CA GLU A 6 6.49 1.24 18.67
C GLU A 6 6.58 0.34 17.45
N LEU A 7 6.72 0.94 16.28
CA LEU A 7 7.07 0.21 15.08
C LEU A 7 8.42 -0.51 15.27
N LEU A 8 9.44 0.14 15.84
CA LEU A 8 10.72 -0.50 16.13
C LEU A 8 10.57 -1.72 17.06
N LYS A 9 9.81 -1.60 18.16
CA LYS A 9 9.54 -2.74 19.07
C LYS A 9 8.85 -3.89 18.35
N LYS A 10 7.84 -3.60 17.51
CA LYS A 10 7.15 -4.60 16.71
C LYS A 10 8.09 -5.27 15.71
N LEU A 11 8.92 -4.49 15.02
CA LEU A 11 9.90 -5.01 14.07
C LEU A 11 10.96 -5.90 14.73
N LEU A 12 11.45 -5.54 15.93
CA LEU A 12 12.35 -6.39 16.71
C LEU A 12 11.70 -7.72 17.10
N ARG A 13 10.44 -7.70 17.55
CA ARG A 13 9.68 -8.94 17.82
C ARG A 13 9.44 -9.77 16.56
N ALA A 14 9.20 -9.11 15.41
CA ALA A 14 9.03 -9.81 14.14
C ALA A 14 10.34 -10.46 13.69
N GLN A 15 11.47 -9.79 13.92
CA GLN A 15 12.81 -10.34 13.66
C GLN A 15 13.09 -11.57 14.54
N GLU A 16 12.77 -11.51 15.84
CA GLU A 16 12.89 -12.65 16.76
C GLU A 16 12.04 -13.85 16.28
N GLU A 17 10.79 -13.58 15.90
CA GLU A 17 9.89 -14.61 15.37
C GLU A 17 10.39 -15.22 14.06
N LEU A 18 10.90 -14.40 13.13
CA LEU A 18 11.48 -14.87 11.88
C LEU A 18 12.73 -15.71 12.12
N TYR A 19 13.57 -15.29 13.05
CA TYR A 19 14.77 -16.02 13.42
C TYR A 19 14.41 -17.38 14.01
N ARG A 20 13.39 -17.47 14.87
CA ARG A 20 12.84 -18.75 15.37
C ARG A 20 12.40 -19.66 14.22
N GLN A 21 11.62 -19.15 13.27
CA GLN A 21 11.15 -19.93 12.11
C GLN A 21 12.31 -20.41 11.22
N TYR A 22 13.31 -19.56 10.99
CA TYR A 22 14.53 -19.94 10.27
C TYR A 22 15.26 -21.09 10.98
N ARG A 23 15.46 -21.01 12.30
CA ARG A 23 16.13 -22.05 13.09
C ARG A 23 15.39 -23.38 13.03
N GLU A 24 14.05 -23.35 13.09
CA GLU A 24 13.19 -24.53 12.93
C GLU A 24 13.32 -25.14 11.53
N ALA A 25 13.29 -24.32 10.48
CA ALA A 25 13.38 -24.78 9.10
C ALA A 25 14.75 -25.39 8.75
N MET A 26 15.83 -24.86 9.32
CA MET A 26 17.20 -25.30 9.03
C MET A 26 17.70 -26.46 9.90
N GLY A 27 16.95 -26.85 10.95
CA GLY A 27 17.39 -27.88 11.91
C GLY A 27 18.71 -27.54 12.60
N ALA A 28 19.04 -26.25 12.75
CA ALA A 28 20.40 -25.79 13.03
C ALA A 28 20.83 -26.05 14.50
N PRO A 29 22.06 -26.55 14.75
CA PRO A 29 22.65 -26.64 16.09
C PRO A 29 22.89 -25.25 16.72
N ALA A 30 22.99 -25.19 18.05
CA ALA A 30 22.97 -23.95 18.84
C ALA A 30 24.09 -22.91 18.55
N ASP A 31 25.20 -23.29 17.91
CA ASP A 31 26.38 -22.41 17.77
C ASP A 31 26.98 -22.42 16.36
N ASP A 32 26.46 -21.56 15.49
CA ASP A 32 27.04 -21.31 14.16
C ASP A 32 27.41 -19.83 14.04
N ALA A 33 28.71 -19.55 13.89
CA ALA A 33 29.22 -18.17 13.81
C ALA A 33 28.68 -17.42 12.57
N ASP A 34 28.19 -18.13 11.55
CA ASP A 34 27.61 -17.55 10.33
C ASP A 34 26.07 -17.48 10.37
N ASP A 35 25.43 -17.79 11.49
CA ASP A 35 23.97 -17.94 11.56
C ASP A 35 23.20 -16.66 11.19
N GLN A 36 23.74 -15.49 11.52
CA GLN A 36 23.14 -14.21 11.10
C GLN A 36 23.22 -13.98 9.58
N LYS A 37 24.31 -14.42 8.94
CA LYS A 37 24.46 -14.31 7.48
C LYS A 37 23.48 -15.26 6.79
N LYS A 38 23.39 -16.50 7.26
CA LYS A 38 22.44 -17.51 6.78
C LYS A 38 20.99 -17.08 7.01
N PHE A 39 20.68 -16.46 8.14
CA PHE A 39 19.36 -15.88 8.40
C PHE A 39 19.02 -14.75 7.42
N LYS A 40 19.96 -13.83 7.13
CA LYS A 40 19.75 -12.77 6.13
C LYS A 40 19.52 -13.32 4.74
N GLU A 41 20.33 -14.30 4.32
CA GLU A 41 20.18 -15.01 3.05
C GLU A 41 18.83 -15.74 2.98
N TRP A 42 18.43 -16.42 4.06
CA TRP A 42 17.13 -17.07 4.17
C TRP A 42 15.98 -16.08 4.08
N CYS A 43 16.07 -14.91 4.74
CA CYS A 43 15.09 -13.83 4.59
C CYS A 43 15.14 -13.16 3.21
N SER A 44 16.13 -13.48 2.36
CA SER A 44 16.39 -12.82 1.08
C SER A 44 16.64 -11.30 1.21
N ALA A 45 17.13 -10.86 2.38
CA ALA A 45 17.42 -9.46 2.66
C ALA A 45 18.75 -9.04 2.00
N LYS A 46 18.68 -8.13 1.03
CA LYS A 46 19.85 -7.71 0.24
C LYS A 46 20.51 -6.42 0.72
N GLU A 47 19.71 -5.42 1.10
CA GLU A 47 20.20 -4.10 1.48
C GLU A 47 19.21 -3.40 2.43
N LEU A 48 19.75 -2.66 3.40
CA LEU A 48 18.97 -1.72 4.20
C LEU A 48 18.94 -0.38 3.47
N VAL A 49 17.87 -0.11 2.76
CA VAL A 49 17.63 1.22 2.20
C VAL A 49 17.08 2.10 3.33
N GLY A 50 17.85 3.10 3.77
CA GLY A 50 17.44 4.02 4.83
C GLY A 50 16.12 4.75 4.51
N GLY A 51 15.47 5.31 5.54
CA GLY A 51 14.20 6.00 5.36
C GLY A 51 14.32 7.19 4.40
N GLN A 52 13.49 7.24 3.35
CA GLN A 52 13.38 8.42 2.48
C GLN A 52 12.73 9.57 3.25
N GLY A 53 13.55 10.32 3.97
CA GLY A 53 13.14 11.59 4.55
C GLY A 53 12.64 12.53 3.44
N LYS A 54 11.38 12.94 3.56
CA LYS A 54 10.74 14.13 2.94
C LYS A 54 9.69 13.91 1.83
N ARG A 55 9.38 12.69 1.36
CA ARG A 55 8.42 12.53 0.22
C ARG A 55 7.19 11.64 0.44
N GLY A 56 7.04 10.98 1.57
CA GLY A 56 5.83 10.20 1.88
C GLY A 56 4.74 11.03 2.59
N GLY A 57 3.49 10.92 2.12
CA GLY A 57 2.32 11.28 2.92
C GLY A 57 1.93 10.13 3.88
N GLY A 58 1.09 10.41 4.88
CA GLY A 58 0.53 9.36 5.76
C GLY A 58 1.51 8.74 6.76
N ASN A 59 1.30 7.45 7.08
CA ASN A 59 2.00 6.69 8.14
C ASN A 59 3.53 6.65 7.99
N HIS A 60 4.04 6.76 6.76
CA HIS A 60 5.48 6.86 6.50
C HIS A 60 6.13 8.12 7.10
N ARG A 61 5.43 9.25 7.09
CA ARG A 61 5.90 10.51 7.71
C ARG A 61 6.06 10.36 9.21
N ASP A 62 5.19 9.56 9.82
CA ASP A 62 5.10 9.37 11.27
C ASP A 62 6.00 8.22 11.77
N GLY A 63 6.78 7.60 10.86
CA GLY A 63 7.58 6.41 11.15
C GLY A 63 6.73 5.23 11.61
N SER A 64 5.45 5.18 11.23
CA SER A 64 4.47 4.15 11.60
C SER A 64 4.16 3.16 10.48
N ALA A 65 4.93 3.24 9.39
CA ALA A 65 4.93 2.27 8.30
C ALA A 65 6.35 1.96 7.81
N ILE A 66 6.49 0.80 7.17
CA ILE A 66 7.65 0.39 6.38
C ILE A 66 7.19 -0.15 5.03
N ASP A 67 8.03 0.03 4.02
CA ASP A 67 7.90 -0.68 2.74
C ASP A 67 9.10 -1.59 2.57
N VAL A 68 8.86 -2.86 2.21
CA VAL A 68 9.92 -3.81 1.91
C VAL A 68 10.13 -3.87 0.40
N GLU A 69 11.36 -3.71 -0.10
CA GLU A 69 11.62 -3.65 -1.56
C GLU A 69 10.88 -2.52 -2.31
N TYR A 70 10.65 -1.38 -1.64
CA TYR A 70 9.90 -0.22 -2.16
C TYR A 70 10.21 0.15 -3.62
N THR A 71 11.49 0.22 -3.98
CA THR A 71 11.94 0.63 -5.33
C THR A 71 11.46 -0.30 -6.46
N THR A 72 11.00 -1.49 -6.10
CA THR A 72 10.52 -2.53 -7.02
C THR A 72 9.10 -2.99 -6.72
N SER A 73 8.42 -2.38 -5.74
CA SER A 73 7.04 -2.69 -5.39
C SER A 73 6.11 -2.32 -6.54
N PRO A 74 5.40 -3.28 -7.13
CA PRO A 74 4.31 -2.98 -8.05
C PRO A 74 3.00 -2.77 -7.28
N TRP A 75 2.08 -2.05 -7.90
CA TRP A 75 0.74 -1.81 -7.36
C TRP A 75 -0.24 -2.82 -7.94
N VAL A 76 -0.66 -3.79 -7.14
CA VAL A 76 -1.51 -4.88 -7.64
C VAL A 76 -2.97 -4.44 -7.61
N PRO A 77 -3.69 -4.43 -8.75
CA PRO A 77 -5.12 -4.22 -8.73
C PRO A 77 -5.82 -5.41 -8.06
N ILE A 78 -6.83 -5.12 -7.24
CA ILE A 78 -7.59 -6.12 -6.48
C ILE A 78 -9.08 -5.87 -6.63
N TYR A 79 -9.92 -6.85 -6.27
CA TYR A 79 -11.35 -6.62 -6.08
C TYR A 79 -11.70 -6.37 -4.61
N ASP A 80 -12.62 -5.43 -4.40
CA ASP A 80 -13.41 -5.30 -3.18
C ASP A 80 -14.90 -5.56 -3.46
N SER A 81 -15.78 -5.24 -2.50
CA SER A 81 -17.23 -5.40 -2.63
C SER A 81 -17.88 -4.45 -3.64
N SER A 82 -17.22 -3.35 -3.99
CA SER A 82 -17.70 -2.35 -4.95
C SER A 82 -17.12 -2.52 -6.36
N GLY A 83 -16.03 -3.28 -6.51
CA GLY A 83 -15.46 -3.60 -7.81
C GLY A 83 -13.93 -3.61 -7.81
N PRO A 84 -13.31 -3.41 -8.98
CA PRO A 84 -11.87 -3.16 -9.10
C PRO A 84 -11.41 -1.99 -8.23
N THR A 85 -10.34 -2.18 -7.47
CA THR A 85 -9.74 -1.17 -6.59
C THR A 85 -8.22 -1.36 -6.48
N GLY A 86 -7.56 -0.51 -5.70
CA GLY A 86 -6.12 -0.57 -5.41
C GLY A 86 -5.62 0.76 -4.84
N GLU A 87 -4.43 0.79 -4.24
CA GLU A 87 -3.88 2.00 -3.59
C GLU A 87 -3.76 3.18 -4.57
N ILE A 88 -3.22 2.94 -5.77
CA ILE A 88 -3.15 3.95 -6.83
C ILE A 88 -4.55 4.40 -7.28
N HIS A 89 -5.56 3.53 -7.28
CA HIS A 89 -6.94 3.89 -7.66
C HIS A 89 -7.52 4.98 -6.76
N ASN A 90 -7.11 5.01 -5.49
CA ASN A 90 -7.61 5.93 -4.48
C ASN A 90 -6.83 7.26 -4.41
N ASN A 91 -5.79 7.43 -5.23
CA ASN A 91 -5.00 8.67 -5.24
C ASN A 91 -5.73 9.78 -6.02
N ARG A 92 -6.33 10.72 -5.27
CA ARG A 92 -7.14 11.83 -5.79
C ARG A 92 -6.39 12.89 -6.60
N ASN A 93 -5.06 12.79 -6.68
CA ASN A 93 -4.21 13.81 -7.33
C ASN A 93 -3.95 13.54 -8.82
N VAL A 94 -4.56 12.52 -9.41
CA VAL A 94 -4.39 12.16 -10.81
C VAL A 94 -5.77 11.89 -11.40
N GLU A 95 -6.04 12.38 -12.62
CA GLU A 95 -7.30 12.19 -13.38
C GLU A 95 -7.50 10.73 -13.83
N TRP A 96 -7.35 9.75 -12.93
CA TRP A 96 -7.54 8.32 -13.20
C TRP A 96 -8.98 7.96 -13.55
N SER A 97 -9.95 8.79 -13.20
CA SER A 97 -11.35 8.60 -13.59
C SER A 97 -11.57 8.58 -15.11
N ARG A 98 -10.55 8.93 -15.92
CA ARG A 98 -10.63 8.95 -17.39
C ARG A 98 -10.01 7.74 -18.10
N ILE A 99 -9.06 7.02 -17.47
CA ILE A 99 -8.37 5.88 -18.09
C ILE A 99 -8.50 4.63 -17.21
N ASN A 100 -9.34 3.68 -17.62
CA ASN A 100 -9.51 2.40 -16.94
C ASN A 100 -8.34 1.46 -17.22
N VAL A 101 -7.34 1.47 -16.33
CA VAL A 101 -6.16 0.59 -16.40
C VAL A 101 -6.32 -0.72 -15.61
N TRP A 102 -7.23 -0.78 -14.63
CA TRP A 102 -7.32 -1.90 -13.68
C TRP A 102 -8.15 -3.07 -14.17
N GLU A 103 -9.28 -2.81 -14.83
CA GLU A 103 -10.05 -3.92 -15.40
C GLU A 103 -9.22 -4.72 -16.42
N PRO A 104 -8.49 -4.08 -17.37
CA PRO A 104 -7.58 -4.82 -18.25
C PRO A 104 -6.54 -5.65 -17.49
N CYS A 105 -5.95 -5.14 -16.41
CA CYS A 105 -4.97 -5.90 -15.61
C CYS A 105 -5.62 -7.10 -14.90
N LEU A 106 -6.81 -6.94 -14.34
CA LEU A 106 -7.57 -8.01 -13.69
C LEU A 106 -8.02 -9.09 -14.70
N GLU A 107 -8.31 -8.71 -15.95
CA GLU A 107 -8.53 -9.65 -17.05
C GLU A 107 -7.27 -10.46 -17.39
N VAL A 108 -6.08 -9.86 -17.30
CA VAL A 108 -4.82 -10.62 -17.47
C VAL A 108 -4.66 -11.67 -16.37
N TYR A 109 -4.93 -11.34 -15.11
CA TYR A 109 -4.91 -12.34 -14.03
C TYR A 109 -5.92 -13.46 -14.26
N GLN A 110 -7.11 -13.13 -14.75
CA GLN A 110 -8.10 -14.12 -15.14
C GLN A 110 -7.59 -15.05 -16.25
N ARG A 111 -7.05 -14.47 -17.34
CA ARG A 111 -6.47 -15.21 -18.45
C ARG A 111 -5.36 -16.15 -17.97
N ALA A 112 -4.40 -15.62 -17.21
CA ALA A 112 -3.26 -16.38 -16.72
C ALA A 112 -3.66 -17.55 -15.82
N THR A 113 -4.61 -17.32 -14.90
CA THR A 113 -5.05 -18.37 -13.96
C THR A 113 -5.96 -19.40 -14.63
N LEU A 114 -6.82 -19.00 -15.57
CA LEU A 114 -7.56 -19.95 -16.42
C LEU A 114 -6.65 -20.82 -17.27
N PHE A 115 -5.59 -20.22 -17.83
CA PHE A 115 -4.62 -20.94 -18.64
C PHE A 115 -3.84 -21.95 -17.79
N CYS A 116 -3.24 -21.51 -16.67
CA CYS A 116 -2.39 -22.37 -15.86
C CYS A 116 -3.14 -23.33 -14.93
N PHE A 117 -4.36 -23.01 -14.50
CA PHE A 117 -5.08 -23.77 -13.46
C PHE A 117 -6.48 -24.24 -13.89
N GLY A 118 -6.94 -23.85 -15.08
CA GLY A 118 -8.27 -24.21 -15.60
C GLY A 118 -9.45 -23.48 -14.95
N HIS A 119 -9.18 -22.58 -14.01
CA HIS A 119 -10.20 -21.76 -13.34
C HIS A 119 -9.64 -20.38 -13.00
N SER A 120 -10.52 -19.39 -13.03
CA SER A 120 -10.17 -18.00 -12.70
C SER A 120 -9.91 -17.84 -11.21
N ILE A 121 -8.77 -17.25 -10.87
CA ILE A 121 -8.43 -16.82 -9.52
C ILE A 121 -8.22 -15.31 -9.57
N GLN A 122 -8.93 -14.59 -8.70
CA GLN A 122 -8.86 -13.14 -8.64
C GLN A 122 -8.26 -12.69 -7.30
N PRO A 123 -7.34 -11.71 -7.29
CA PRO A 123 -6.89 -11.09 -6.06
C PRO A 123 -8.05 -10.29 -5.45
N ARG A 124 -8.35 -10.54 -4.16
CA ARG A 124 -9.44 -9.88 -3.46
C ARG A 124 -9.02 -9.47 -2.06
N LYS A 125 -9.66 -8.42 -1.55
CA LYS A 125 -9.59 -8.06 -0.14
C LYS A 125 -10.14 -9.21 0.72
N SER A 126 -9.42 -9.54 1.79
CA SER A 126 -9.79 -10.58 2.77
C SER A 126 -9.50 -10.04 4.17
N SER A 127 -10.14 -10.58 5.21
CA SER A 127 -9.74 -10.35 6.60
C SER A 127 -8.63 -11.30 7.07
N ASP A 128 -8.41 -12.40 6.35
CA ASP A 128 -7.37 -13.40 6.62
C ASP A 128 -6.15 -13.16 5.71
N ALA A 129 -5.05 -12.75 6.33
CA ALA A 129 -3.79 -12.46 5.66
C ALA A 129 -3.10 -13.67 5.03
N SER A 130 -3.16 -14.84 5.68
CA SER A 130 -2.57 -16.07 5.13
C SER A 130 -3.29 -16.47 3.86
N ARG A 131 -4.63 -16.43 3.89
CA ARG A 131 -5.45 -16.73 2.73
C ARG A 131 -5.28 -15.69 1.61
N SER A 132 -5.14 -14.41 1.97
CA SER A 132 -4.77 -13.37 1.01
C SER A 132 -3.45 -13.69 0.34
N TYR A 133 -2.40 -13.97 1.13
CA TYR A 133 -1.08 -14.28 0.61
C TYR A 133 -1.12 -15.47 -0.35
N ASP A 134 -1.80 -16.56 0.03
CA ASP A 134 -1.91 -17.75 -0.82
C ASP A 134 -2.64 -17.46 -2.14
N THR A 135 -3.69 -16.63 -2.09
CA THR A 135 -4.39 -16.15 -3.30
C THR A 135 -3.45 -15.32 -4.18
N PHE A 136 -2.77 -14.33 -3.62
CA PHE A 136 -1.82 -13.51 -4.37
C PHE A 136 -0.68 -14.32 -4.94
N LYS A 137 -0.16 -15.31 -4.21
CA LYS A 137 0.90 -16.20 -4.66
C LYS A 137 0.45 -17.06 -5.84
N LYS A 138 -0.79 -17.58 -5.82
CA LYS A 138 -1.35 -18.31 -6.97
C LYS A 138 -1.53 -17.42 -8.19
N VAL A 139 -2.05 -16.21 -8.03
CA VAL A 139 -2.21 -15.24 -9.12
C VAL A 139 -0.84 -14.83 -9.69
N HIS A 140 0.14 -14.60 -8.80
CA HIS A 140 1.52 -14.32 -9.12
C HIS A 140 2.14 -15.43 -9.97
N ASP A 141 2.07 -16.67 -9.48
CA ASP A 141 2.68 -17.82 -10.15
C ASP A 141 1.98 -18.09 -11.47
N GLY A 142 0.65 -17.98 -11.52
CA GLY A 142 -0.11 -18.06 -12.76
C GLY A 142 0.34 -17.03 -13.79
N LEU A 143 0.50 -15.76 -13.40
CA LEU A 143 0.99 -14.71 -14.30
C LEU A 143 2.39 -15.01 -14.84
N VAL A 144 3.33 -15.33 -13.95
CA VAL A 144 4.72 -15.60 -14.33
C VAL A 144 4.79 -16.82 -15.25
N SER A 145 4.10 -17.90 -14.90
CA SER A 145 4.03 -19.11 -15.71
C SER A 145 3.39 -18.87 -17.07
N TYR A 146 2.26 -18.15 -17.12
CA TYR A 146 1.57 -17.79 -18.36
C TYR A 146 2.46 -16.98 -19.31
N LEU A 147 3.12 -15.93 -18.81
CA LEU A 147 4.03 -15.11 -19.63
C LEU A 147 5.26 -15.90 -20.07
N ALA A 148 5.75 -16.86 -19.28
CA ALA A 148 6.89 -17.70 -19.60
C ALA A 148 6.66 -18.65 -20.79
N TYR A 149 5.42 -18.83 -21.26
CA TYR A 149 5.15 -19.57 -22.50
C TYR A 149 5.62 -18.81 -23.76
N ARG A 150 5.75 -17.49 -23.68
CA ARG A 150 6.34 -16.65 -24.73
C ARG A 150 7.71 -16.10 -24.32
N TYR A 151 7.93 -15.83 -23.04
CA TYR A 151 9.15 -15.23 -22.51
C TYR A 151 9.82 -16.11 -21.45
N PRO A 152 10.36 -17.29 -21.83
CA PRO A 152 10.88 -18.28 -20.88
C PRO A 152 12.06 -17.79 -20.04
N HIS A 153 12.82 -16.82 -20.55
CA HIS A 153 13.97 -16.22 -19.86
C HIS A 153 13.68 -14.83 -19.29
N GLY A 154 12.42 -14.37 -19.26
CA GLY A 154 12.05 -13.00 -18.88
C GLY A 154 12.34 -12.59 -17.43
N ALA A 155 13.03 -13.43 -16.66
CA ALA A 155 13.67 -13.06 -15.41
C ALA A 155 15.01 -12.33 -15.59
N GLN A 156 15.65 -12.41 -16.78
CA GLN A 156 16.90 -11.74 -17.13
C GLN A 156 16.65 -10.37 -17.79
N GLU A 157 17.68 -9.51 -17.87
CA GLU A 157 17.57 -8.16 -18.45
C GLU A 157 17.19 -8.17 -19.94
N ASP A 158 17.50 -9.27 -20.64
CA ASP A 158 17.12 -9.50 -22.03
C ASP A 158 15.97 -10.51 -22.15
N LEU A 159 14.84 -10.05 -22.67
CA LEU A 159 13.69 -10.92 -22.96
C LEU A 159 13.97 -11.74 -24.22
N THR A 160 14.19 -13.03 -24.05
CA THR A 160 14.19 -13.98 -25.18
C THR A 160 12.76 -14.44 -25.45
N GLU A 161 12.31 -14.30 -26.69
CA GLU A 161 10.99 -14.73 -27.16
C GLU A 161 11.06 -16.15 -27.74
N ALA A 162 10.20 -17.04 -27.25
CA ALA A 162 9.98 -18.37 -27.83
C ALA A 162 9.16 -18.26 -29.11
N SER A 163 9.41 -19.09 -30.12
CA SER A 163 8.60 -19.04 -31.34
C SER A 163 7.17 -19.55 -31.11
N LEU A 164 6.23 -19.20 -32.01
CA LEU A 164 4.88 -19.79 -31.97
C LEU A 164 4.91 -21.34 -32.04
N GLY A 165 5.86 -21.91 -32.79
CA GLY A 165 6.04 -23.36 -32.87
C GLY A 165 6.46 -23.95 -31.53
N ASP A 166 7.40 -23.32 -30.83
CA ASP A 166 7.84 -23.74 -29.49
C ASP A 166 6.70 -23.66 -28.48
N PHE A 167 5.92 -22.58 -28.54
CA PHE A 167 4.72 -22.40 -27.71
C PHE A 167 3.72 -23.54 -27.91
N ILE A 168 3.34 -23.82 -29.18
CA ILE A 168 2.38 -24.89 -29.51
C ILE A 168 2.92 -26.26 -29.05
N ASN A 169 4.19 -26.55 -29.32
CA ASN A 169 4.82 -27.80 -28.92
C ASN A 169 4.82 -27.99 -27.40
N ARG A 170 5.10 -26.92 -26.65
CA ARG A 170 5.06 -26.94 -25.18
C ARG A 170 3.66 -27.20 -24.64
N VAL A 171 2.64 -26.53 -25.20
CA VAL A 171 1.24 -26.78 -24.80
C VAL A 171 0.84 -28.23 -25.11
N LYS A 172 1.24 -28.77 -26.26
CA LYS A 172 1.00 -30.19 -26.61
C LYS A 172 1.66 -31.13 -25.60
N SER A 173 2.92 -30.90 -25.23
CA SER A 173 3.66 -31.77 -24.31
C SER A 173 3.15 -31.70 -22.86
N GLU A 174 2.61 -30.54 -22.47
CA GLU A 174 2.15 -30.29 -21.10
C GLU A 174 0.65 -30.56 -20.90
N LYS A 175 -0.07 -30.92 -21.97
CA LYS A 175 -1.52 -31.18 -21.98
C LYS A 175 -1.95 -32.10 -20.86
N ASP A 176 -1.35 -33.28 -20.73
CA ASP A 176 -1.81 -34.30 -19.78
C ASP A 176 -1.17 -34.14 -18.38
N THR A 177 -0.46 -33.04 -18.15
CA THR A 177 0.23 -32.75 -16.88
C THR A 177 -0.20 -31.40 -16.33
N THR A 178 0.60 -30.35 -16.55
CA THR A 178 0.37 -29.01 -16.00
C THR A 178 -0.82 -28.29 -16.63
N LEU A 179 -1.26 -28.69 -17.82
CA LEU A 179 -2.34 -28.02 -18.56
C LEU A 179 -3.60 -28.88 -18.77
N SER A 180 -3.84 -29.90 -17.94
CA SER A 180 -4.93 -30.88 -18.12
C SER A 180 -6.35 -30.34 -17.96
N GLY A 181 -6.50 -29.05 -17.62
CA GLY A 181 -7.77 -28.33 -17.60
C GLY A 181 -7.67 -26.91 -18.14
N CYS A 182 -6.57 -26.59 -18.85
CA CYS A 182 -6.30 -25.25 -19.35
C CYS A 182 -7.47 -24.68 -20.16
N LYS A 183 -7.79 -23.42 -19.92
CA LYS A 183 -8.73 -22.65 -20.74
C LYS A 183 -8.09 -21.38 -21.27
N ILE A 184 -8.39 -21.06 -22.52
CA ILE A 184 -8.01 -19.82 -23.17
C ILE A 184 -9.18 -18.85 -23.08
N LEU A 185 -8.91 -17.64 -22.58
CA LEU A 185 -9.91 -16.58 -22.46
C LEU A 185 -9.58 -15.45 -23.44
N LEU A 186 -10.34 -15.34 -24.53
CA LEU A 186 -10.14 -14.32 -25.56
C LEU A 186 -11.43 -13.54 -25.80
N ARG A 187 -11.32 -12.33 -26.37
CA ARG A 187 -12.49 -11.60 -26.83
C ARG A 187 -13.03 -12.22 -28.12
N ASP A 188 -14.34 -12.44 -28.18
CA ASP A 188 -15.02 -12.91 -29.39
C ASP A 188 -15.28 -11.74 -30.36
N GLY A 189 -15.92 -12.02 -31.50
CA GLY A 189 -16.25 -11.01 -32.51
C GLY A 189 -17.23 -9.93 -32.03
N SER A 190 -17.87 -10.11 -30.86
CA SER A 190 -18.70 -9.09 -30.21
C SER A 190 -17.93 -8.25 -29.18
N GLY A 191 -16.65 -8.55 -28.96
CA GLY A 191 -15.79 -7.92 -27.96
C GLY A 191 -15.94 -8.48 -26.55
N LYS A 192 -16.78 -9.52 -26.33
CA LYS A 192 -16.99 -10.15 -25.03
C LYS A 192 -15.95 -11.24 -24.78
N LEU A 193 -15.54 -11.40 -23.53
CA LEU A 193 -14.64 -12.47 -23.13
C LEU A 193 -15.36 -13.83 -23.24
N ALA A 194 -14.70 -14.79 -23.90
CA ALA A 194 -15.19 -16.15 -24.10
C ALA A 194 -14.10 -17.16 -23.71
N GLU A 195 -14.45 -18.11 -22.84
CA GLU A 195 -13.60 -19.25 -22.50
C GLU A 195 -13.66 -20.31 -23.60
N ARG A 196 -12.50 -20.84 -23.99
CA ARG A 196 -12.37 -21.90 -24.98
C ARG A 196 -11.33 -22.92 -24.51
N SER A 197 -11.60 -24.19 -24.78
CA SER A 197 -10.59 -25.25 -24.61
C SER A 197 -9.56 -25.14 -25.73
N PRO A 198 -8.24 -25.22 -25.44
CA PRO A 198 -7.22 -25.41 -26.46
C PRO A 198 -7.28 -26.81 -27.10
N TYR A 199 -8.08 -27.72 -26.55
CA TYR A 199 -8.20 -29.11 -26.98
C TYR A 199 -9.58 -29.42 -27.57
N ASP A 200 -9.62 -30.17 -28.66
CA ASP A 200 -10.84 -30.73 -29.24
C ASP A 200 -11.33 -31.99 -28.50
N GLU A 201 -12.45 -32.56 -28.95
CA GLU A 201 -13.06 -33.76 -28.34
C GLU A 201 -12.17 -35.01 -28.44
N GLN A 202 -11.28 -35.07 -29.43
CA GLN A 202 -10.31 -36.14 -29.63
C GLN A 202 -8.99 -35.86 -28.91
N GLY A 203 -8.87 -34.70 -28.24
CA GLY A 203 -7.70 -34.25 -27.54
C GLY A 203 -6.58 -33.69 -28.44
N GLY A 204 -6.87 -33.42 -29.71
CA GLY A 204 -6.01 -32.61 -30.59
C GLY A 204 -5.99 -31.16 -30.13
N VAL A 205 -4.94 -30.41 -30.45
CA VAL A 205 -4.85 -28.98 -30.13
C VAL A 205 -5.40 -28.12 -31.25
N ASP A 206 -6.14 -27.08 -30.91
CA ASP A 206 -6.54 -26.02 -31.84
C ASP A 206 -5.37 -25.03 -32.01
N GLU A 207 -4.52 -25.28 -33.01
CA GLU A 207 -3.34 -24.43 -33.29
C GLU A 207 -3.71 -22.99 -33.65
N ARG A 208 -4.90 -22.76 -34.22
CA ARG A 208 -5.38 -21.40 -34.55
C ARG A 208 -5.69 -20.63 -33.26
N LEU A 209 -6.41 -21.27 -32.33
CA LEU A 209 -6.69 -20.70 -31.02
C LEU A 209 -5.40 -20.46 -30.21
N LEU A 210 -4.43 -21.37 -30.30
CA LEU A 210 -3.11 -21.19 -29.69
C LEU A 210 -2.34 -20.02 -30.33
N GLY A 211 -2.44 -19.81 -31.64
CA GLY A 211 -1.89 -18.62 -32.30
C GLY A 211 -2.49 -17.32 -31.77
N GLU A 212 -3.80 -17.27 -31.56
CA GLU A 212 -4.48 -16.12 -30.94
C GLU A 212 -4.02 -15.89 -29.49
N ALA A 213 -3.92 -16.97 -28.69
CA ALA A 213 -3.43 -16.90 -27.32
C ALA A 213 -1.97 -16.43 -27.24
N TYR A 214 -1.10 -16.91 -28.13
CA TYR A 214 0.29 -16.48 -28.22
C TYR A 214 0.42 -14.97 -28.47
N ALA A 215 -0.39 -14.44 -29.39
CA ALA A 215 -0.46 -12.99 -29.63
C ALA A 215 -0.98 -12.24 -28.40
N GLN A 216 -2.00 -12.78 -27.73
CA GLN A 216 -2.59 -12.20 -26.52
C GLN A 216 -1.60 -12.12 -25.35
N ILE A 217 -0.67 -13.08 -25.19
CA ILE A 217 0.36 -13.04 -24.13
C ILE A 217 1.20 -11.75 -24.18
N GLU A 218 1.58 -11.26 -25.37
CA GLU A 218 2.33 -10.01 -25.50
C GLU A 218 1.45 -8.78 -25.25
N ALA A 219 0.19 -8.82 -25.68
CA ALA A 219 -0.76 -7.76 -25.36
C ALA A 219 -0.99 -7.66 -23.84
N ASP A 220 -1.14 -8.80 -23.17
CA ASP A 220 -1.29 -8.91 -21.72
C ASP A 220 -0.04 -8.43 -20.98
N ARG A 221 1.16 -8.77 -21.46
CA ARG A 221 2.42 -8.25 -20.92
C ARG A 221 2.46 -6.72 -20.98
N LYS A 222 2.10 -6.12 -22.11
CA LYS A 222 2.04 -4.65 -22.27
C LYS A 222 1.05 -4.02 -21.30
N VAL A 223 -0.15 -4.60 -21.16
CA VAL A 223 -1.17 -4.13 -20.21
C VAL A 223 -0.66 -4.21 -18.77
N MET A 224 -0.03 -5.31 -18.39
CA MET A 224 0.45 -5.52 -17.02
C MET A 224 1.56 -4.57 -16.61
N ARG A 225 2.30 -3.96 -17.55
CA ARG A 225 3.26 -2.89 -17.21
C ARG A 225 2.57 -1.75 -16.48
N TYR A 226 1.33 -1.39 -16.83
CA TYR A 226 0.59 -0.32 -16.15
C TYR A 226 0.26 -0.64 -14.69
N GLY A 227 -0.06 -1.89 -14.37
CA GLY A 227 -0.18 -2.36 -12.98
C GLY A 227 1.16 -2.48 -12.26
N MET A 228 2.27 -2.58 -12.98
CA MET A 228 3.61 -2.75 -12.41
C MET A 228 4.46 -1.48 -12.44
N VAL A 229 3.82 -0.32 -12.32
CA VAL A 229 4.49 0.98 -12.14
C VAL A 229 5.28 1.03 -10.83
N LYS A 230 6.50 1.55 -10.90
CA LYS A 230 7.33 1.93 -9.75
C LYS A 230 7.00 3.37 -9.38
N ASN A 231 6.65 3.60 -8.11
CA ASN A 231 6.36 4.91 -7.50
C ASN A 231 5.11 5.63 -8.04
N SER A 232 5.12 6.14 -9.27
CA SER A 232 4.04 6.97 -9.81
C SER A 232 3.96 6.89 -11.34
N LEU A 233 2.75 6.71 -11.88
CA LEU A 233 2.47 6.89 -13.30
C LEU A 233 2.17 8.37 -13.56
N LYS A 234 2.83 8.98 -14.54
CA LYS A 234 2.41 10.27 -15.08
C LYS A 234 1.41 10.05 -16.19
N ILE A 235 0.26 10.70 -16.09
CA ILE A 235 -0.78 10.72 -17.11
C ILE A 235 -0.95 12.17 -17.52
N ASP A 236 -0.81 12.43 -18.82
CA ASP A 236 -1.07 13.74 -19.41
C ASP A 236 -2.43 13.71 -20.10
N ALA A 237 -3.37 14.53 -19.61
CA ALA A 237 -4.70 14.88 -20.13
C ALA A 237 -5.62 13.72 -20.57
N ASP A 238 -5.17 12.76 -21.39
CA ASP A 238 -5.87 11.54 -21.82
C ASP A 238 -4.90 10.42 -22.28
N ARG A 239 -3.59 10.50 -21.97
CA ARG A 239 -2.58 9.52 -22.41
C ARG A 239 -1.62 9.13 -21.29
N ILE A 240 -1.24 7.85 -21.28
CA ILE A 240 -0.17 7.35 -20.42
C ILE A 240 1.16 7.75 -21.04
N ASP A 241 2.04 8.39 -20.27
CA ASP A 241 3.40 8.67 -20.69
C ASP A 241 4.22 7.36 -20.68
N GLU A 242 4.27 6.69 -21.83
CA GLU A 242 5.02 5.45 -22.04
C GLU A 242 6.55 5.66 -22.01
N SER A 243 7.03 6.92 -22.06
CA SER A 243 8.46 7.24 -21.93
C SER A 243 8.97 7.10 -20.50
N ALA A 244 8.06 6.99 -19.51
CA ALA A 244 8.40 6.67 -18.14
C ALA A 244 9.03 5.26 -18.07
N THR A 245 10.34 5.18 -17.91
CA THR A 245 11.10 3.92 -17.72
C THR A 245 10.85 3.24 -16.37
N ASN A 246 9.83 3.67 -15.63
CA ASN A 246 9.55 3.26 -14.26
C ASN A 246 8.63 2.04 -14.17
N PHE A 247 8.63 1.14 -15.15
CA PHE A 247 7.84 -0.08 -15.08
C PHE A 247 8.70 -1.26 -14.60
N ARG A 248 8.12 -2.14 -13.80
CA ARG A 248 8.66 -3.47 -13.54
C ARG A 248 8.19 -4.41 -14.65
N GLU A 249 9.08 -5.29 -15.09
CA GLU A 249 8.78 -6.29 -16.11
C GLU A 249 7.82 -7.35 -15.54
N PRO A 250 6.62 -7.54 -16.12
CA PRO A 250 5.64 -8.52 -15.62
C PRO A 250 6.12 -9.96 -15.58
N CYS A 251 7.06 -10.33 -16.45
CA CYS A 251 7.68 -11.66 -16.41
C CYS A 251 8.45 -11.93 -15.10
N ARG A 252 8.77 -10.90 -14.31
CA ARG A 252 9.40 -11.00 -12.98
C ARG A 252 8.39 -11.11 -11.84
N GLY A 253 7.10 -11.19 -12.16
CA GLY A 253 6.01 -11.24 -11.19
C GLY A 253 5.91 -9.99 -10.32
N PHE A 254 5.10 -10.07 -9.28
CA PHE A 254 4.77 -8.96 -8.37
C PHE A 254 4.92 -9.23 -6.87
N LEU A 255 5.08 -10.50 -6.45
CA LEU A 255 5.12 -10.90 -5.05
C LEU A 255 6.43 -11.63 -4.77
N MET A 256 7.42 -10.88 -4.29
CA MET A 256 8.75 -11.40 -3.95
C MET A 256 8.90 -11.72 -2.46
N LEU A 257 8.03 -11.16 -1.62
CA LEU A 257 8.04 -11.40 -0.18
C LEU A 257 7.67 -12.84 0.14
N LYS A 258 8.44 -13.44 1.06
CA LYS A 258 8.14 -14.75 1.64
C LYS A 258 6.90 -14.68 2.53
N LYS A 259 6.11 -15.76 2.56
CA LYS A 259 4.91 -15.86 3.39
C LYS A 259 5.23 -15.66 4.87
N GLU A 260 6.33 -16.26 5.30
CA GLU A 260 6.84 -16.23 6.67
C GLU A 260 7.09 -14.79 7.13
N VAL A 261 7.66 -13.95 6.27
CA VAL A 261 7.91 -12.52 6.54
C VAL A 261 6.61 -11.77 6.73
N VAL A 262 5.65 -11.96 5.80
CA VAL A 262 4.33 -11.33 5.89
C VAL A 262 3.62 -11.74 7.19
N LEU A 263 3.57 -13.03 7.50
CA LEU A 263 2.89 -13.54 8.69
C LEU A 263 3.59 -13.11 9.99
N ALA A 264 4.91 -13.05 10.03
CA ALA A 264 5.64 -12.58 11.21
C ALA A 264 5.35 -11.10 11.52
N LEU A 265 5.31 -10.25 10.49
CA LEU A 265 4.97 -8.83 10.65
C LEU A 265 3.51 -8.63 11.08
N ILE A 266 2.60 -9.46 10.58
CA ILE A 266 1.19 -9.41 10.98
C ILE A 266 1.00 -9.93 12.41
N LYS A 267 1.73 -10.98 12.81
CA LYS A 267 1.69 -11.55 14.16
C LYS A 267 2.07 -10.54 15.25
N VAL A 268 2.94 -9.59 14.94
CA VAL A 268 3.29 -8.48 15.86
C VAL A 268 2.30 -7.31 15.79
N GLY A 269 1.20 -7.47 15.06
CA GLY A 269 0.12 -6.51 14.94
C GLY A 269 0.44 -5.35 14.00
N LEU A 270 1.12 -5.62 12.88
CA LEU A 270 1.13 -4.73 11.72
C LEU A 270 0.05 -5.15 10.73
N ARG A 271 -0.54 -4.17 10.04
CA ARG A 271 -1.39 -4.39 8.88
C ARG A 271 -0.53 -4.54 7.65
N TRP A 272 -1.00 -5.34 6.70
CA TRP A 272 -0.33 -5.55 5.42
C TRP A 272 -1.13 -4.88 4.30
N GLY A 273 -0.50 -3.97 3.56
CA GLY A 273 -1.13 -3.25 2.45
C GLY A 273 -1.65 -4.17 1.34
N GLY A 274 -1.05 -5.35 1.16
CA GLY A 274 -1.48 -6.29 0.14
C GLY A 274 -2.89 -6.83 0.39
N GLN A 275 -3.25 -6.98 1.66
CA GLN A 275 -4.59 -7.38 2.09
C GLN A 275 -5.62 -6.25 1.92
N ASP A 276 -5.20 -4.99 2.13
CA ASP A 276 -6.12 -3.86 2.25
C ASP A 276 -6.29 -3.02 0.98
N PHE A 277 -5.20 -2.82 0.24
CA PHE A 277 -5.09 -1.86 -0.87
C PHE A 277 -4.31 -2.38 -2.08
N GLY A 278 -3.75 -3.60 -2.02
CA GLY A 278 -2.96 -4.15 -3.13
C GLY A 278 -1.51 -3.65 -3.19
N ASP A 279 -1.02 -3.00 -2.12
CA ASP A 279 0.40 -2.72 -1.94
C ASP A 279 1.09 -3.90 -1.25
N MET A 280 1.69 -4.78 -2.05
CA MET A 280 2.29 -6.01 -1.55
C MET A 280 3.42 -5.76 -0.55
N MET A 281 4.02 -4.57 -0.55
CA MET A 281 5.25 -4.27 0.16
C MET A 281 5.05 -3.43 1.42
N HIS A 282 3.87 -2.85 1.58
CA HIS A 282 3.55 -1.94 2.67
C HIS A 282 3.13 -2.67 3.95
N PHE A 283 3.68 -2.24 5.08
CA PHE A 283 3.21 -2.61 6.40
C PHE A 283 3.09 -1.38 7.30
N ASP A 284 1.96 -1.25 7.98
CA ASP A 284 1.70 -0.11 8.86
C ASP A 284 1.03 -0.53 10.16
N MET A 285 1.07 0.33 11.17
CA MET A 285 0.43 0.03 12.46
C MET A 285 -1.11 0.11 12.42
N GLY A 286 -1.71 0.63 11.36
CA GLY A 286 -3.15 0.91 11.26
C GLY A 286 -3.57 2.19 11.97
N PHE A 287 -4.56 2.87 11.39
CA PHE A 287 -5.10 4.12 11.96
C PHE A 287 -5.72 3.96 13.36
N GLU A 288 -6.23 2.78 13.70
CA GLU A 288 -6.83 2.51 15.02
C GLU A 288 -5.76 2.30 16.11
N VAL A 289 -4.63 1.66 15.79
CA VAL A 289 -3.51 1.51 16.73
C VAL A 289 -2.73 2.82 16.86
N LEU A 290 -2.72 3.69 15.84
CA LEU A 290 -2.27 5.07 16.01
C LEU A 290 -3.09 5.81 17.07
N ASN A 291 -4.38 5.50 17.24
CA ASN A 291 -5.19 6.08 18.33
C ASN A 291 -4.78 5.54 19.73
N GLU A 292 -4.17 4.35 19.82
CA GLU A 292 -3.55 3.86 21.06
C GLU A 292 -2.21 4.57 21.34
N PHE A 293 -1.56 5.12 20.31
CA PHE A 293 -0.36 5.96 20.40
C PHE A 293 -0.72 7.44 20.28
N TYR A 294 -1.34 7.91 21.36
CA TYR A 294 -1.94 9.23 21.55
C TYR A 294 -1.15 10.40 20.90
N ASP A 295 0.19 10.39 20.98
CA ASP A 295 1.03 11.49 20.53
C ASP A 295 1.12 11.67 19.01
N VAL A 296 1.12 10.58 18.25
CA VAL A 296 1.22 10.61 16.77
C VAL A 296 -0.16 10.86 16.14
N ALA A 297 -1.22 10.32 16.74
CA ALA A 297 -2.58 10.52 16.26
C ALA A 297 -3.00 12.00 16.23
N VAL A 298 -2.57 12.81 17.20
CA VAL A 298 -2.97 14.23 17.28
C VAL A 298 -2.40 15.04 16.11
N ALA A 299 -1.11 14.90 15.80
CA ALA A 299 -0.47 15.58 14.67
C ALA A 299 -1.09 15.16 13.32
N HIS A 300 -1.40 13.87 13.18
CA HIS A 300 -2.05 13.33 11.99
C HIS A 300 -3.47 13.88 11.81
N LYS A 301 -4.31 13.81 12.85
CA LYS A 301 -5.68 14.33 12.83
C LYS A 301 -5.71 15.84 12.56
N ALA A 302 -4.76 16.60 13.11
CA ALA A 302 -4.60 18.03 12.81
C ALA A 302 -4.28 18.26 11.32
N SER A 303 -3.41 17.43 10.73
CA SER A 303 -3.11 17.48 9.29
C SER A 303 -4.33 17.15 8.41
N GLN A 304 -5.13 16.15 8.80
CA GLN A 304 -6.38 15.83 8.11
C GLN A 304 -7.38 17.00 8.18
N LEU A 305 -7.52 17.63 9.34
CA LEU A 305 -8.39 18.81 9.50
C LEU A 305 -7.94 19.98 8.62
N LEU A 306 -6.64 20.27 8.53
CA LEU A 306 -6.11 21.29 7.62
C LEU A 306 -6.56 21.05 6.18
N ASN A 307 -6.45 19.80 5.70
CA ASN A 307 -6.91 19.43 4.36
C ASN A 307 -8.43 19.60 4.22
N MET A 308 -9.20 19.23 5.24
CA MET A 308 -10.67 19.33 5.23
C MET A 308 -11.19 20.77 5.30
N LEU A 309 -10.46 21.70 5.89
CA LEU A 309 -10.87 23.12 6.00
C LEU A 309 -10.74 23.88 4.67
N GLY A 310 -10.10 23.28 3.66
CA GLY A 310 -9.93 23.87 2.33
C GLY A 310 -9.17 25.20 2.35
N THR A 311 -9.23 25.97 1.26
CA THR A 311 -8.49 27.24 1.09
C THR A 311 -9.38 28.48 0.99
N LYS A 312 -10.69 28.35 1.24
CA LYS A 312 -11.63 29.48 1.17
C LYS A 312 -11.23 30.59 2.14
N ASP A 313 -11.23 31.82 1.65
CA ASP A 313 -10.93 33.02 2.43
C ASP A 313 -12.14 33.40 3.29
N ASP A 314 -12.04 33.12 4.58
CA ASP A 314 -13.05 33.40 5.61
C ASP A 314 -12.34 33.47 6.97
N VAL A 315 -12.66 34.48 7.77
CA VAL A 315 -11.97 34.74 9.04
C VAL A 315 -12.13 33.57 10.02
N GLY A 316 -13.30 32.95 10.10
CA GLY A 316 -13.53 31.80 10.95
C GLY A 316 -12.77 30.57 10.49
N LEU A 317 -12.77 30.30 9.18
CA LEU A 317 -11.99 29.19 8.60
C LEU A 317 -10.48 29.41 8.79
N GLN A 318 -9.99 30.65 8.66
CA GLN A 318 -8.59 30.98 8.88
C GLN A 318 -8.18 30.71 10.33
N LYS A 319 -8.99 31.14 11.31
CA LYS A 319 -8.75 30.84 12.74
C LYS A 319 -8.67 29.33 13.01
N LEU A 320 -9.52 28.52 12.38
CA LEU A 320 -9.46 27.06 12.52
C LEU A 320 -8.23 26.44 11.86
N ARG A 321 -7.75 26.99 10.74
CA ARG A 321 -6.48 26.57 10.10
C ARG A 321 -5.29 26.91 10.98
N ASP A 322 -5.25 28.12 11.52
CA ASP A 322 -4.20 28.55 12.45
C ASP A 322 -4.19 27.66 13.70
N ALA A 323 -5.37 27.34 14.24
CA ALA A 323 -5.52 26.43 15.36
C ALA A 323 -5.00 25.01 15.04
N ALA A 324 -5.41 24.43 13.91
CA ALA A 324 -4.95 23.11 13.48
C ALA A 324 -3.43 23.10 13.21
N THR A 325 -2.87 24.19 12.71
CA THR A 325 -1.41 24.36 12.53
C THR A 325 -0.69 24.38 13.86
N ALA A 326 -1.16 25.16 14.83
CA ALA A 326 -0.58 25.22 16.18
C ALA A 326 -0.66 23.87 16.90
N ILE A 327 -1.79 23.16 16.81
CA ILE A 327 -1.95 21.81 17.37
C ILE A 327 -0.96 20.83 16.73
N LYS A 328 -0.82 20.87 15.41
CA LYS A 328 0.14 20.04 14.69
C LYS A 328 1.56 20.32 15.18
N SER A 329 1.97 21.59 15.24
CA SER A 329 3.28 22.00 15.75
C SER A 329 3.51 21.52 17.19
N ALA A 330 2.50 21.64 18.05
CA ALA A 330 2.57 21.19 19.44
C ALA A 330 2.82 19.67 19.53
N ALA A 331 2.04 18.87 18.80
CA ALA A 331 2.16 17.42 18.79
C ALA A 331 3.46 16.92 18.12
N GLU A 332 3.87 17.54 17.01
CA GLU A 332 5.13 17.22 16.32
C GLU A 332 6.37 17.60 17.15
N ALA A 333 6.27 18.57 18.06
CA ALA A 333 7.34 18.91 19.01
C ALA A 333 7.33 18.00 20.25
N ALA A 334 6.20 17.94 20.95
CA ALA A 334 6.10 17.25 22.24
C ALA A 334 6.11 15.73 22.13
N GLY A 335 5.50 15.14 21.10
CA GLY A 335 5.45 13.69 20.92
C GLY A 335 6.83 13.04 20.79
N PRO A 336 7.70 13.50 19.87
CA PRO A 336 9.07 12.99 19.78
C PRO A 336 9.90 13.24 21.03
N ALA A 337 9.74 14.40 21.70
CA ALA A 337 10.45 14.71 22.92
C ALA A 337 10.05 13.83 24.11
N ALA A 338 8.76 13.51 24.27
CA ALA A 338 8.28 12.54 25.26
C ALA A 338 8.95 11.18 25.06
N ASN A 339 9.06 10.73 23.80
CA ASN A 339 9.71 9.48 23.47
C ASN A 339 11.22 9.49 23.78
N GLN A 340 11.91 10.59 23.50
CA GLN A 340 13.33 10.74 23.84
C GLN A 340 13.57 10.75 25.35
N ALA A 341 12.74 11.47 26.11
CA ALA A 341 12.81 11.50 27.58
C ALA A 341 12.58 10.10 28.18
N SER A 342 11.60 9.36 27.67
CA SER A 342 11.33 7.98 28.06
C SER A 342 12.51 7.04 27.81
N LEU A 343 13.24 7.22 26.69
CA LEU A 343 14.44 6.44 26.38
C LEU A 343 15.62 6.78 27.31
N ALA A 344 15.67 8.02 27.79
CA ALA A 344 16.69 8.48 28.74
C ALA A 344 16.34 8.16 30.21
N GLY A 345 15.15 7.60 30.49
CA GLY A 345 14.66 7.40 31.85
C GLY A 345 14.26 8.69 32.57
N ASP A 346 14.08 9.79 31.82
CA ASP A 346 13.64 11.07 32.36
C ASP A 346 12.12 11.13 32.41
N THR A 347 11.56 10.62 33.52
CA THR A 347 10.12 10.55 33.75
C THR A 347 9.47 11.93 33.84
N THR A 348 10.21 12.94 34.31
CA THR A 348 9.68 14.30 34.50
C THR A 348 9.43 14.97 33.15
N LYS A 349 10.43 14.93 32.26
CA LYS A 349 10.30 15.47 30.90
C LYS A 349 9.31 14.67 30.06
N GLU A 350 9.27 13.34 30.25
CA GLU A 350 8.26 12.49 29.62
C GLU A 350 6.84 12.94 29.99
N ASP A 351 6.54 13.07 31.29
CA ASP A 351 5.21 13.46 31.76
C ASP A 351 4.80 14.85 31.28
N ALA A 352 5.72 15.81 31.31
CA ALA A 352 5.49 17.16 30.81
C ALA A 352 5.15 17.17 29.31
N CYS A 353 5.92 16.44 28.50
CA CYS A 353 5.68 16.36 27.06
C CYS A 353 4.35 15.64 26.77
N ARG A 354 4.02 14.56 27.49
CA ARG A 354 2.73 13.86 27.34
C ARG A 354 1.54 14.73 27.76
N ALA A 355 1.70 15.57 28.78
CA ALA A 355 0.68 16.54 29.17
C ALA A 355 0.40 17.57 28.06
N ALA A 356 1.46 18.08 27.42
CA ALA A 356 1.32 19.01 26.30
C ALA A 356 0.59 18.37 25.10
N VAL A 357 0.86 17.10 24.79
CA VAL A 357 0.10 16.37 23.76
C VAL A 357 -1.38 16.22 24.14
N ARG A 358 -1.70 15.92 25.40
CA ARG A 358 -3.11 15.88 25.88
C ARG A 358 -3.82 17.22 25.70
N SER A 359 -3.13 18.31 25.98
CA SER A 359 -3.63 19.67 25.73
C SER A 359 -3.90 19.91 24.24
N ALA A 360 -2.99 19.45 23.37
CA ALA A 360 -3.16 19.55 21.92
C ALA A 360 -4.37 18.74 21.40
N ASP A 361 -4.63 17.55 21.94
CA ASP A 361 -5.83 16.75 21.60
C ASP A 361 -7.14 17.39 22.09
N ALA A 362 -7.12 17.98 23.29
CA ALA A 362 -8.25 18.72 23.81
C ALA A 362 -8.57 19.95 22.93
N ALA A 363 -7.54 20.64 22.44
CA ALA A 363 -7.69 21.72 21.47
C ALA A 363 -8.21 21.21 20.11
N LEU A 364 -7.73 20.06 19.65
CA LEU A 364 -8.19 19.38 18.43
C LEU A 364 -9.69 19.10 18.47
N SER A 365 -10.18 18.58 19.59
CA SER A 365 -11.61 18.32 19.80
C SER A 365 -12.47 19.59 19.66
N LYS A 366 -11.95 20.75 20.12
CA LYS A 366 -12.61 22.06 19.96
C LYS A 366 -12.64 22.52 18.49
N VAL A 367 -11.55 22.32 17.76
CA VAL A 367 -11.48 22.63 16.31
C VAL A 367 -12.52 21.78 15.55
N SER A 368 -12.58 20.47 15.83
CA SER A 368 -13.55 19.57 15.21
C SER A 368 -14.99 19.96 15.52
N ALA A 369 -15.30 20.33 16.76
CA ALA A 369 -16.63 20.79 17.16
C ALA A 369 -17.04 22.11 16.48
N ALA A 370 -16.10 23.05 16.32
CA ALA A 370 -16.36 24.34 15.68
C ALA A 370 -16.50 24.24 14.14
N GLY A 371 -15.78 23.31 13.51
CA GLY A 371 -15.63 23.23 12.04
C GLY A 371 -16.95 23.19 11.27
N GLY A 372 -17.94 22.44 11.75
CA GLY A 372 -19.24 22.36 11.09
C GLY A 372 -20.03 23.68 11.13
N ALA A 373 -19.99 24.39 12.26
CA ALA A 373 -20.67 25.67 12.41
C ALA A 373 -20.01 26.77 11.57
N VAL A 374 -18.67 26.83 11.59
CA VAL A 374 -17.88 27.80 10.83
C VAL A 374 -18.02 27.58 9.33
N LYS A 375 -17.96 26.34 8.82
CA LYS A 375 -18.17 26.05 7.38
C LYS A 375 -19.55 26.50 6.89
N ARG A 376 -20.60 26.29 7.70
CA ARG A 376 -21.94 26.76 7.38
C ARG A 376 -22.02 28.29 7.39
N ALA A 377 -21.36 28.93 8.36
CA ALA A 377 -21.28 30.39 8.44
C ALA A 377 -20.61 30.99 7.19
N ALA A 378 -19.48 30.42 6.78
CA ALA A 378 -18.71 30.84 5.62
C ALA A 378 -19.42 30.59 4.28
N SER A 379 -20.46 29.75 4.24
CA SER A 379 -21.12 29.33 2.99
C SER A 379 -22.57 29.83 2.85
N SER A 380 -23.17 30.33 3.93
CA SER A 380 -24.59 30.71 3.94
C SER A 380 -24.76 32.22 4.12
N GLU A 381 -25.17 32.89 3.03
CA GLU A 381 -25.51 34.31 3.05
C GLU A 381 -26.72 34.62 3.97
N LYS A 382 -27.61 33.65 4.19
CA LYS A 382 -28.85 33.80 4.96
C LYS A 382 -28.72 33.41 6.44
N MET A 383 -27.51 33.14 6.95
CA MET A 383 -27.35 32.72 8.34
C MET A 383 -27.56 33.90 9.30
N PRO A 384 -28.40 33.76 10.35
CA PRO A 384 -28.59 34.81 11.36
C PRO A 384 -27.28 35.27 11.99
N GLU A 385 -27.14 36.58 12.21
CA GLU A 385 -25.92 37.21 12.71
C GLU A 385 -25.48 36.66 14.07
N ASN A 386 -26.42 36.39 14.98
CA ASN A 386 -26.13 35.76 16.27
C ASN A 386 -25.52 34.35 16.13
N LYS A 387 -25.87 33.60 15.09
CA LYS A 387 -25.28 32.28 14.80
C LYS A 387 -23.91 32.42 14.14
N ARG A 388 -23.66 33.48 13.36
CA ARG A 388 -22.34 33.80 12.79
C ARG A 388 -21.36 34.16 13.89
N GLN A 389 -21.75 35.07 14.79
CA GLN A 389 -20.93 35.46 15.93
C GLN A 389 -20.60 34.24 16.80
N LYS A 390 -21.59 33.40 17.13
CA LYS A 390 -21.36 32.18 17.91
C LYS A 390 -20.38 31.20 17.24
N ALA A 391 -20.38 31.11 15.90
CA ALA A 391 -19.41 30.29 15.17
C ALA A 391 -18.00 30.90 15.22
N LEU A 392 -17.89 32.23 15.15
CA LEU A 392 -16.64 32.95 15.27
C LEU A 392 -16.04 32.83 16.68
N ASP A 393 -16.86 32.97 17.72
CA ASP A 393 -16.46 32.82 19.12
C ASP A 393 -15.93 31.39 19.39
N ALA A 394 -16.57 30.37 18.78
CA ALA A 394 -16.11 29.00 18.87
C ALA A 394 -14.75 28.79 18.16
N ALA A 395 -14.52 29.49 17.03
CA ALA A 395 -13.23 29.48 16.35
C ALA A 395 -12.14 30.17 17.18
N ASP A 396 -12.46 31.29 17.84
CA ASP A 396 -11.54 31.98 18.75
C ASP A 396 -11.17 31.12 19.96
N ALA A 397 -12.15 30.46 20.58
CA ALA A 397 -11.91 29.54 21.68
C ALA A 397 -11.03 28.34 21.27
N ALA A 398 -11.23 27.82 20.06
CA ALA A 398 -10.40 26.75 19.51
C ALA A 398 -8.96 27.23 19.25
N LEU A 399 -8.79 28.42 18.68
CA LEU A 399 -7.48 29.01 18.43
C LEU A 399 -6.71 29.33 19.72
N ALA A 400 -7.39 29.87 20.73
CA ALA A 400 -6.79 30.15 22.03
C ALA A 400 -6.29 28.86 22.71
N ALA A 401 -7.10 27.79 22.70
CA ALA A 401 -6.71 26.49 23.23
C ALA A 401 -5.52 25.89 22.46
N ALA A 402 -5.49 26.02 21.13
CA ALA A 402 -4.40 25.55 20.30
C ALA A 402 -3.08 26.29 20.59
N LYS A 403 -3.12 27.62 20.75
CA LYS A 403 -1.94 28.42 21.11
C LYS A 403 -1.42 28.10 22.50
N GLN A 404 -2.32 27.83 23.45
CA GLN A 404 -1.93 27.37 24.78
C GLN A 404 -1.20 26.02 24.72
N ALA A 405 -1.76 25.04 24.00
CA ALA A 405 -1.12 23.73 23.83
C ALA A 405 0.26 23.84 23.14
N GLU A 406 0.40 24.73 22.16
CA GLU A 406 1.69 25.01 21.52
C GLU A 406 2.72 25.62 22.50
N ALA A 407 2.30 26.54 23.36
CA ALA A 407 3.17 27.12 24.38
C ALA A 407 3.60 26.07 25.42
N GLU A 408 2.67 25.23 25.88
CA GLU A 408 2.94 24.12 26.79
C GLU A 408 3.92 23.11 26.18
N ALA A 409 3.77 22.78 24.89
CA ALA A 409 4.70 21.92 24.17
C ALA A 409 6.11 22.54 24.08
N ARG A 410 6.22 23.84 23.78
CA ARG A 410 7.52 24.54 23.76
C ARG A 410 8.20 24.53 25.13
N GLN A 411 7.43 24.73 26.19
CA GLN A 411 7.95 24.67 27.56
C GLN A 411 8.41 23.26 27.94
N ALA A 412 7.59 22.25 27.67
CA ALA A 412 7.89 20.85 28.01
C ALA A 412 9.11 20.31 27.24
N THR A 413 9.27 20.70 25.98
CA THR A 413 10.42 20.27 25.15
C THR A 413 11.74 20.93 25.53
N ALA A 414 11.69 22.10 26.18
CA ALA A 414 12.86 22.86 26.62
C ALA A 414 13.38 22.47 28.02
N MET A 415 12.61 21.68 28.78
CA MET A 415 13.09 20.99 29.99
C MET A 415 14.20 20.00 29.62
#